data_AF-A0A920E9T3-F1
#
_entry.id   AF-A0A920E9T3-F1
#
_cell.length_a   1.000
_cell.length_b   1.000
_cell.length_c   1.000
_cell.angle_alpha   90.00
_cell.angle_beta   90.00
_cell.angle_gamma   90.00
#
_symmetry.space_group_name_H-M   'P 1'
#
loop_
_entity.id
_entity.type
_entity.pdbx_description
1 polymer ?
#
loop_
_entity_poly.entity_id
_entity_poly.type
_entity_poly.pdbx_seq_one_letter_code
_entity_poly.pdbx_strand_id
1 'polypeptide(L)'
;MRSIIPLHDDTVIDFYKELSTALKPHGMKMLQQIYHPGSARAPGKGTTQISASPIPNPIAGGIPIEMTPSMIEEMVQAFAVLHGDAEMAVLTESTFMHPVDTSLNNSYRQRTIYARRIGGSLENRMRFLMEIIHAIRQEVGTISA
;
A
#
# COMPACT_ATOMS: atom_id res chain seq x y z
N MET A 1 10.90 -4.39 -20.85
CA MET A 1 11.22 -4.57 -19.41
C MET A 1 9.93 -4.33 -18.63
N ARG A 2 9.35 -5.35 -17.96
CA ARG A 2 8.24 -5.12 -17.03
C ARG A 2 8.86 -4.50 -15.77
N SER A 3 8.61 -3.21 -15.54
CA SER A 3 9.23 -2.45 -14.44
C SER A 3 8.68 -2.80 -13.05
N ILE A 4 7.62 -3.60 -12.97
CA ILE A 4 6.89 -3.91 -11.74
C ILE A 4 6.45 -5.39 -11.81
N ILE A 5 6.67 -6.11 -10.71
CA ILE A 5 6.21 -7.50 -10.53
C ILE A 5 4.75 -7.43 -10.04
N PRO A 6 3.78 -8.09 -10.69
CA PRO A 6 2.38 -8.06 -10.28
C PRO A 6 2.17 -8.97 -9.06
N LEU A 7 2.54 -8.49 -7.87
CA LEU A 7 2.45 -9.26 -6.61
C LEU A 7 1.04 -9.74 -6.24
N HIS A 8 0.00 -9.23 -6.88
CA HIS A 8 -1.39 -9.66 -6.68
C HIS A 8 -1.78 -10.85 -7.55
N ASP A 9 -0.90 -11.32 -8.43
CA ASP A 9 -1.14 -12.38 -9.39
C ASP A 9 -0.26 -13.59 -9.06
N ASP A 10 -0.88 -14.74 -8.77
CA ASP A 10 -0.21 -15.99 -8.40
C ASP A 10 0.83 -16.48 -9.43
N THR A 11 0.79 -15.95 -10.67
CA THR A 11 1.84 -16.21 -11.68
C THR A 11 3.25 -15.81 -11.22
N VAL A 12 3.39 -14.98 -10.18
CA VAL A 12 4.69 -14.59 -9.62
C VAL A 12 5.24 -15.60 -8.61
N ILE A 13 4.43 -16.55 -8.12
CA ILE A 13 4.82 -17.50 -7.07
C ILE A 13 6.06 -18.30 -7.48
N ASP A 14 6.06 -18.86 -8.69
CA ASP A 14 7.16 -19.71 -9.15
C ASP A 14 8.45 -18.91 -9.37
N PHE A 15 8.35 -17.67 -9.82
CA PHE A 15 9.48 -16.74 -9.89
C PHE A 15 10.12 -16.52 -8.49
N TYR A 16 9.31 -16.29 -7.46
CA TYR A 16 9.82 -16.11 -6.10
C TYR A 16 10.39 -17.40 -5.49
N LYS A 17 9.86 -18.58 -5.84
CA LYS A 17 10.44 -19.87 -5.43
C LYS A 17 11.81 -20.09 -6.06
N GLU A 18 11.96 -19.79 -7.35
CA GLU A 18 13.24 -19.89 -8.05
C GLU A 18 14.27 -18.94 -7.43
N LEU A 19 13.88 -17.69 -7.20
CA LEU A 19 14.73 -16.69 -6.57
C LEU A 19 15.16 -17.10 -5.16
N SER A 20 14.22 -17.57 -4.32
CA SER A 20 14.56 -18.06 -2.97
C SER A 20 15.54 -19.23 -3.02
N THR A 21 15.31 -20.19 -3.92
CA THR A 21 16.17 -21.37 -4.08
C THR A 21 17.60 -20.98 -4.48
N ALA A 22 17.75 -19.99 -5.36
CA ALA A 22 19.06 -19.48 -5.76
C ALA A 22 19.79 -18.72 -4.64
N LEU A 23 19.06 -18.01 -3.76
CA LEU A 23 19.63 -17.20 -2.68
C LEU A 23 20.06 -18.03 -1.45
N LYS A 24 19.36 -19.13 -1.17
CA LYS A 24 19.58 -19.98 0.02
C LYS A 24 21.03 -20.42 0.23
N PRO A 25 21.77 -20.94 -0.77
CA PRO A 25 23.17 -21.38 -0.58
C PRO A 25 24.12 -20.26 -0.15
N HIS A 26 23.74 -19.00 -0.36
CA HIS A 26 24.56 -17.83 -0.03
C HIS A 26 24.24 -17.24 1.35
N GLY A 27 23.30 -17.84 2.10
CA GLY A 27 22.85 -17.29 3.38
C GLY A 27 22.16 -15.92 3.25
N MET A 28 21.72 -15.56 2.04
CA MET A 28 21.06 -14.28 1.78
C MET A 28 19.59 -14.32 2.21
N LYS A 29 19.07 -13.16 2.62
CA LYS A 29 17.66 -12.95 2.95
C LYS A 29 16.97 -12.18 1.84
N MET A 30 15.69 -12.45 1.63
CA MET A 30 14.87 -11.77 0.62
C MET A 30 13.96 -10.73 1.29
N LEU A 31 14.09 -9.48 0.85
CA LEU A 31 13.23 -8.37 1.22
C LEU A 31 12.33 -8.03 0.04
N GLN A 32 11.01 -7.97 0.26
CA GLN A 32 10.05 -7.61 -0.79
C GLN A 32 9.58 -6.18 -0.60
N GLN A 33 9.83 -5.33 -1.59
CA GLN A 33 9.26 -3.99 -1.61
C GLN A 33 7.84 -4.05 -2.20
N ILE A 34 6.83 -3.79 -1.36
CA ILE A 34 5.43 -3.75 -1.79
C ILE A 34 5.04 -2.30 -2.04
N TYR A 35 4.39 -2.07 -3.17
CA TYR A 35 4.08 -0.74 -3.68
C TYR A 35 2.67 -0.66 -4.22
N HIS A 36 1.94 0.39 -3.84
CA HIS A 36 0.69 0.77 -4.48
C HIS A 36 0.73 2.27 -4.85
N PRO A 37 0.43 2.65 -6.11
CA PRO A 37 0.61 4.03 -6.57
C PRO A 37 -0.44 5.01 -6.06
N GLY A 38 -1.60 4.53 -5.60
CA GLY A 38 -2.69 5.37 -5.09
C GLY A 38 -3.04 6.52 -6.06
N SER A 39 -3.04 7.75 -5.56
CA SER A 39 -3.29 8.95 -6.36
C SER A 39 -2.18 9.30 -7.36
N ALA A 40 -0.98 8.70 -7.26
CA ALA A 40 0.09 8.90 -8.25
C ALA A 40 -0.14 8.11 -9.55
N ARG A 41 -1.19 7.26 -9.59
CA ARG A 41 -1.52 6.49 -10.79
C ARG A 41 -2.06 7.42 -11.87
N ALA A 42 -1.35 7.49 -13.00
CA ALA A 42 -1.80 8.27 -14.16
C ALA A 42 -3.12 7.70 -14.73
N PRO A 43 -4.11 8.57 -15.06
CA PRO A 43 -5.37 8.16 -15.66
C PRO A 43 -5.20 7.34 -16.95
N GLY A 44 -6.12 6.41 -17.20
CA GLY A 44 -6.14 5.62 -18.45
C GLY A 44 -5.11 4.49 -18.53
N LYS A 45 -4.26 4.28 -17.52
CA LYS A 45 -3.25 3.19 -17.48
C LYS A 45 -3.82 1.83 -17.03
N GLY A 46 -5.12 1.57 -17.22
CA GLY A 46 -5.73 0.25 -16.97
C GLY A 46 -5.95 -0.16 -15.51
N THR A 47 -5.58 0.67 -14.52
CA THR A 47 -5.98 0.48 -13.12
C THR A 47 -6.62 1.76 -12.59
N THR A 48 -7.63 1.60 -11.75
CA THR A 48 -8.38 2.71 -11.16
C THR A 48 -7.50 3.49 -10.19
N GLN A 49 -7.49 4.82 -10.32
CA GLN A 49 -6.82 5.71 -9.39
C GLN A 49 -7.66 5.78 -8.10
N ILE A 50 -7.11 5.34 -6.97
CA ILE A 50 -7.81 5.28 -5.68
C ILE A 50 -6.98 5.98 -4.59
N SER A 51 -7.64 6.61 -3.61
CA SER A 51 -6.96 7.29 -2.50
C SER A 51 -7.87 7.50 -1.30
N ALA A 52 -7.32 8.02 -0.20
CA ALA A 52 -8.05 8.37 1.01
C ALA A 52 -9.04 9.56 0.83
N SER A 53 -8.89 10.33 -0.26
CA SER A 53 -9.75 11.45 -0.59
C SER A 53 -9.77 11.69 -2.10
N PRO A 54 -10.81 12.34 -2.66
CA PRO A 54 -10.90 12.66 -4.08
C PRO A 54 -10.11 13.94 -4.41
N ILE A 55 -8.87 14.06 -3.90
CA ILE A 55 -7.97 15.18 -4.15
C ILE A 55 -7.01 14.78 -5.27
N PRO A 56 -6.97 15.53 -6.39
CA PRO A 56 -6.04 15.26 -7.48
C PRO A 56 -4.58 15.33 -7.03
N ASN A 57 -3.77 14.40 -7.53
CA ASN A 57 -2.32 14.54 -7.44
C ASN A 57 -1.86 15.54 -8.53
N PRO A 58 -1.13 16.62 -8.18
CA PRO A 58 -0.74 17.65 -9.14
C PRO A 58 0.25 17.15 -10.21
N ILE A 59 0.98 16.06 -9.94
CA ILE A 59 1.95 15.44 -10.85
C ILE A 59 1.25 14.43 -11.76
N ALA A 60 0.41 13.55 -11.20
CA ALA A 60 -0.22 12.47 -11.97
C ALA A 60 -1.51 12.90 -12.69
N GLY A 61 -2.18 13.96 -12.22
CA GLY A 61 -3.50 14.36 -12.67
C GLY A 61 -4.59 13.35 -12.30
N GLY A 62 -5.82 13.62 -12.75
CA GLY A 62 -6.99 12.78 -12.45
C GLY A 62 -7.55 12.98 -11.03
N ILE A 63 -8.83 12.66 -10.86
CA ILE A 63 -9.49 12.66 -9.55
C ILE A 63 -9.53 11.20 -9.08
N PRO A 64 -8.81 10.83 -7.99
CA PRO A 64 -8.89 9.48 -7.45
C PRO A 64 -10.29 9.20 -6.90
N ILE A 65 -10.70 7.94 -6.98
CA ILE A 65 -11.88 7.45 -6.24
C ILE A 65 -11.52 7.41 -4.76
N GLU A 66 -12.38 7.99 -3.92
CA GLU A 66 -12.29 7.87 -2.47
C GLU A 66 -12.54 6.41 -2.07
N MET A 67 -11.58 5.80 -1.41
CA MET A 67 -11.69 4.41 -0.98
C MET A 67 -12.78 4.25 0.10
N THR A 68 -13.60 3.21 -0.05
CA THR A 68 -14.56 2.80 0.97
C THR A 68 -13.84 2.08 2.12
N PRO A 69 -14.47 1.92 3.30
CA PRO A 69 -13.90 1.12 4.38
C PRO A 69 -13.48 -0.29 3.94
N SER A 70 -14.30 -0.95 3.13
CA SER A 70 -14.03 -2.30 2.62
C SER A 70 -12.84 -2.33 1.67
N MET A 71 -12.67 -1.33 0.80
CA MET A 71 -11.50 -1.23 -0.08
C MET A 71 -10.21 -1.07 0.72
N ILE A 72 -10.28 -0.46 1.90
CA ILE A 72 -9.10 -0.21 2.72
C ILE A 72 -8.75 -1.44 3.53
N GLU A 73 -9.73 -2.17 4.03
CA GLU A 73 -9.53 -3.50 4.61
C GLU A 73 -8.93 -4.46 3.56
N GLU A 74 -9.46 -4.47 2.34
CA GLU A 74 -8.90 -5.24 1.23
C GLU A 74 -7.45 -4.84 0.92
N MET A 75 -7.17 -3.53 0.88
CA MET A 75 -5.82 -3.01 0.66
C MET A 75 -4.86 -3.47 1.76
N VAL A 76 -5.26 -3.40 3.04
CA VAL A 76 -4.47 -3.88 4.17
C VAL A 76 -4.11 -5.36 3.99
N GLN A 77 -5.07 -6.20 3.60
CA GLN A 77 -4.82 -7.62 3.36
C GLN A 77 -3.91 -7.83 2.15
N ALA A 78 -4.10 -7.08 1.07
CA ALA A 78 -3.25 -7.17 -0.13
C ALA A 78 -1.78 -6.82 0.16
N PHE A 79 -1.51 -5.89 1.09
CA PHE A 79 -0.15 -5.60 1.54
C PHE A 79 0.45 -6.66 2.46
N ALA A 80 -0.37 -7.48 3.11
CA ALA A 80 0.10 -8.56 3.97
C ALA A 80 0.61 -9.76 3.16
N VAL A 81 0.14 -9.95 1.92
CA VAL A 81 0.52 -11.10 1.08
C VAL A 81 2.01 -11.05 0.75
N LEU A 82 2.74 -12.09 1.19
CA LEU A 82 4.15 -12.32 0.91
C LEU A 82 4.33 -13.55 0.04
N HIS A 83 5.36 -13.55 -0.80
CA HIS A 83 5.66 -14.64 -1.72
C HIS A 83 7.02 -15.27 -1.43
N GLY A 84 7.13 -16.60 -1.49
CA GLY A 84 8.38 -17.32 -1.21
C GLY A 84 8.82 -17.18 0.27
N ASP A 85 10.13 -17.31 0.53
CA ASP A 85 10.70 -17.18 1.88
C ASP A 85 11.02 -15.71 2.23
N ALA A 86 10.16 -14.77 1.83
CA ALA A 86 10.33 -13.37 2.15
C ALA A 86 10.18 -13.14 3.66
N GLU A 87 11.19 -12.54 4.29
CA GLU A 87 11.19 -12.33 5.75
C GLU A 87 10.66 -10.94 6.13
N MET A 88 10.46 -10.07 5.14
CA MET A 88 9.99 -8.71 5.37
C MET A 88 9.40 -8.11 4.10
N ALA A 89 8.26 -7.44 4.26
CA ALA A 89 7.75 -6.47 3.30
C ALA A 89 8.18 -5.06 3.68
N VAL A 90 8.72 -4.31 2.72
CA VAL A 90 8.96 -2.86 2.84
C VAL A 90 7.87 -2.14 2.08
N LEU A 91 7.01 -1.43 2.81
CA LEU A 91 6.02 -0.55 2.22
C LEU A 91 6.73 0.67 1.63
N THR A 92 6.59 0.88 0.33
CA THR A 92 6.82 2.22 -0.24
C THR A 92 5.49 2.82 -0.61
N GLU A 93 5.08 3.79 0.19
CA GLU A 93 3.90 4.59 -0.10
C GLU A 93 4.35 5.89 -0.74
N SER A 94 3.87 6.20 -1.95
CA SER A 94 4.13 7.53 -2.53
C SER A 94 3.02 8.54 -2.24
N THR A 95 1.83 8.14 -1.76
CA THR A 95 0.64 8.97 -2.08
C THR A 95 -0.67 8.76 -1.31
N PHE A 96 -0.84 7.82 -0.38
CA PHE A 96 -2.05 7.86 0.48
C PHE A 96 -1.93 8.96 1.54
N MET A 97 -0.69 9.35 1.88
CA MET A 97 -0.33 10.49 2.71
C MET A 97 -0.26 11.83 1.96
N HIS A 98 -1.26 12.18 1.15
CA HIS A 98 -1.48 13.57 0.77
C HIS A 98 -2.69 14.17 1.50
N PRO A 99 -2.56 14.52 2.80
CA PRO A 99 -3.37 15.57 3.38
C PRO A 99 -2.74 16.91 2.98
N VAL A 100 -2.67 17.24 1.69
CA VAL A 100 -2.33 18.63 1.33
C VAL A 100 -3.60 19.45 1.41
N ASP A 101 -4.05 19.62 2.65
CA ASP A 101 -4.77 20.81 3.06
C ASP A 101 -4.37 21.15 4.49
N THR A 102 -3.16 21.70 4.61
CA THR A 102 -2.71 22.47 5.78
C THR A 102 -3.32 23.88 5.79
N SER A 103 -4.22 24.21 4.85
CA SER A 103 -4.89 25.50 4.86
C SER A 103 -6.05 25.50 5.86
N LEU A 104 -6.12 26.57 6.62
CA LEU A 104 -7.00 26.82 7.76
C LEU A 104 -8.52 26.77 7.47
N ASN A 105 -8.95 26.27 6.31
CA ASN A 105 -10.35 26.30 5.87
C ASN A 105 -11.06 24.97 6.08
N ASN A 106 -11.16 24.57 7.34
CA ASN A 106 -11.83 23.35 7.83
C ASN A 106 -13.37 23.48 7.87
N SER A 107 -13.98 24.36 7.08
CA SER A 107 -15.37 24.79 7.31
C SER A 107 -16.41 24.03 6.48
N TYR A 108 -16.08 23.43 5.35
CA TYR A 108 -17.09 22.73 4.54
C TYR A 108 -16.48 21.56 3.81
N ARG A 109 -16.65 20.35 4.36
CA ARG A 109 -16.92 19.14 3.58
C ARG A 109 -17.25 17.98 4.52
N GLN A 110 -18.38 17.34 4.24
CA GLN A 110 -18.79 16.08 4.84
C GLN A 110 -17.75 15.01 4.49
N ARG A 111 -16.65 14.97 5.26
CA ARG A 111 -15.68 13.87 5.20
C ARG A 111 -16.42 12.63 5.70
N THR A 112 -16.35 11.56 4.93
CA THR A 112 -16.88 10.24 5.32
C THR A 112 -16.33 9.87 6.71
N ILE A 113 -17.06 9.04 7.47
CA ILE A 113 -16.62 8.53 8.78
C ILE A 113 -15.20 7.93 8.67
N TYR A 114 -14.89 7.35 7.52
CA TYR A 114 -13.59 6.77 7.23
C TYR A 114 -12.49 7.82 7.00
N ALA A 115 -12.74 8.88 6.22
CA ALA A 115 -11.80 10.00 6.08
C ALA A 115 -11.50 10.72 7.41
N ARG A 116 -12.37 10.60 8.43
CA ARG A 116 -12.08 11.00 9.82
C ARG A 116 -11.24 9.97 10.58
N ARG A 117 -11.41 8.67 10.32
CA ARG A 117 -10.65 7.57 10.93
C ARG A 117 -9.19 7.52 10.46
N ILE A 118 -8.93 7.89 9.20
CA ILE A 118 -7.59 7.93 8.61
C ILE A 118 -7.06 9.36 8.33
N GLY A 119 -7.75 10.38 8.83
CA GLY A 119 -7.42 11.79 8.64
C GLY A 119 -7.55 12.62 9.91
N GLY A 120 -7.19 13.90 9.88
CA GLY A 120 -7.21 14.74 11.07
C GLY A 120 -5.95 14.57 11.93
N SER A 121 -6.05 13.96 13.11
CA SER A 121 -4.93 13.79 14.04
C SER A 121 -3.79 12.95 13.46
N LEU A 122 -2.57 13.08 14.01
CA LEU A 122 -1.44 12.24 13.61
C LEU A 122 -1.77 10.75 13.75
N GLU A 123 -2.37 10.37 14.88
CA GLU A 123 -2.77 8.98 15.15
C GLU A 123 -3.69 8.42 14.07
N ASN A 124 -4.70 9.19 13.65
CA ASN A 124 -5.61 8.76 12.60
C ASN A 124 -4.88 8.65 11.25
N ARG A 125 -4.04 9.62 10.90
CA ARG A 125 -3.24 9.55 9.66
C ARG A 125 -2.26 8.38 9.63
N MET A 126 -1.77 7.95 10.79
CA MET A 126 -0.90 6.78 10.90
C MET A 126 -1.66 5.45 10.93
N ARG A 127 -2.97 5.46 11.21
CA ARG A 127 -3.75 4.24 11.45
C ARG A 127 -3.68 3.25 10.29
N PHE A 128 -3.83 3.72 9.05
CA PHE A 128 -3.75 2.87 7.86
C PHE A 128 -2.37 2.19 7.75
N LEU A 129 -1.29 2.95 7.90
CA LEU A 129 0.08 2.43 7.89
C LEU A 129 0.29 1.40 9.01
N MET A 130 -0.23 1.67 10.22
CA MET A 130 -0.11 0.76 11.35
C MET A 130 -0.93 -0.51 11.17
N GLU A 131 -2.11 -0.44 10.56
CA GLU A 131 -2.92 -1.61 10.20
C GLU A 131 -2.19 -2.51 9.20
N ILE A 132 -1.54 -1.92 8.18
CA ILE A 132 -0.69 -2.67 7.23
C ILE A 132 0.50 -3.32 7.95
N ILE A 133 1.25 -2.56 8.76
CA ILE A 133 2.41 -3.10 9.50
C ILE A 133 1.97 -4.25 10.41
N HIS A 134 0.81 -4.12 11.07
CA HIS A 134 0.26 -5.17 11.89
C HIS A 134 -0.07 -6.41 11.06
N ALA A 135 -0.75 -6.26 9.92
CA ALA A 135 -1.12 -7.37 9.04
C ALA A 135 0.13 -8.09 8.49
N ILE A 136 1.13 -7.35 8.01
CA ILE A 136 2.43 -7.92 7.58
C ILE A 136 3.08 -8.73 8.70
N ARG A 137 3.08 -8.20 9.93
CA ARG A 137 3.66 -8.92 11.09
C ARG A 137 2.92 -10.21 11.44
N GLN A 138 1.60 -10.23 11.26
CA GLN A 138 0.83 -11.47 11.46
C GLN A 138 1.20 -12.51 10.40
N GLU A 139 1.39 -12.09 9.14
CA GLU A 139 1.74 -13.00 8.05
C GLU A 139 3.16 -13.55 8.16
N VAL A 140 4.16 -12.71 8.44
CA VAL A 140 5.56 -13.14 8.63
C VAL A 140 5.72 -14.03 9.88
N GLY A 141 4.81 -13.91 10.85
CA GLY A 141 4.91 -14.54 12.16
C GLY A 141 6.01 -13.92 13.04
N THR A 142 6.22 -14.49 14.22
CA THR A 142 7.38 -14.16 15.06
C THR A 142 8.62 -14.76 14.41
N ILE A 143 9.55 -13.90 13.96
CA ILE A 143 10.89 -14.32 13.53
C ILE A 143 11.53 -15.03 14.73
N SER A 144 11.55 -16.36 14.72
CA SER A 144 12.44 -17.13 15.59
C SER A 144 13.86 -16.85 15.10
N ALA A 145 14.59 -16.09 15.92
CA ALA A 145 16.02 -15.82 15.73
C ALA A 145 16.86 -17.08 15.87
#